data_AF-A0A925JBU7-F1
#
_entry.id   AF-A0A925JBU7-F1
#
_cell.length_a   1.000
_cell.length_b   1.000
_cell.length_c   1.000
_cell.angle_alpha   90.00
_cell.angle_beta   90.00
_cell.angle_gamma   90.00
#
_symmetry.space_group_name_H-M   'P 1'
#
loop_
_entity.id
_entity.type
_entity.pdbx_description
1 polymer ?
#
loop_
_entity_poly.entity_id
_entity_poly.type
_entity_poly.pdbx_seq_one_letter_code
_entity_poly.pdbx_strand_id
1 'polypeptide(L)'
;MRRITLTVLFISGMTAMAFGQTCPPNIDFETGDFSSWECSIGTTTAANGKNQINLTPSPPTKSRHEILTTASMPTLDKYGRFPRLCPYGGKYSVQLGNDVTGAQAEGLSYTFIVPTTVDTFTFTYYYAVVFEDPGHDHSEQPRFYFTAYDVLTGEVINCASYDYVATGSIPGFEKSPTNPGVLFKKWSPTSLQ
;
A
#
# COMPACT_ATOMS: atom_id res chain seq x y z
N MET A 1 -65.14 31.44 -21.19
CA MET A 1 -64.02 31.51 -20.23
C MET A 1 -63.24 30.21 -20.30
N ARG A 2 -61.98 30.23 -20.76
CA ARG A 2 -61.12 29.03 -20.82
C ARG A 2 -60.57 28.73 -19.42
N ARG A 3 -60.75 27.50 -18.92
CA ARG A 3 -60.11 27.03 -17.69
C ARG A 3 -58.83 26.30 -18.06
N ILE A 4 -57.71 26.69 -17.44
CA ILE A 4 -56.40 26.04 -17.56
C ILE A 4 -56.16 25.33 -16.23
N THR A 5 -55.91 24.03 -16.26
CA THR A 5 -55.54 23.25 -15.08
C THR A 5 -54.04 22.99 -15.14
N LEU A 6 -53.32 23.41 -14.11
CA LEU A 6 -51.88 23.14 -13.95
C LEU A 6 -51.73 21.91 -13.04
N THR A 7 -51.13 20.84 -13.56
CA THR A 7 -50.78 19.67 -12.75
C THR A 7 -49.27 19.68 -12.52
N VAL A 8 -48.87 19.78 -11.27
CA VAL A 8 -47.47 19.67 -10.84
C VAL A 8 -47.25 18.26 -10.32
N LEU A 9 -46.37 17.49 -10.97
CA LEU A 9 -45.97 16.16 -10.54
C LEU A 9 -44.63 16.26 -9.80
N PHE A 10 -44.62 15.96 -8.51
CA PHE A 10 -43.39 15.88 -7.71
C PHE A 10 -42.91 14.43 -7.74
N ILE A 11 -41.91 14.13 -8.59
CA ILE A 11 -41.25 12.82 -8.60
C ILE A 11 -40.27 12.80 -7.43
N SER A 12 -40.65 12.14 -6.33
CA SER A 12 -39.72 11.79 -5.26
C SER A 12 -38.78 10.71 -5.81
N GLY A 13 -37.58 11.13 -6.21
CA GLY A 13 -36.51 10.19 -6.54
C GLY A 13 -36.10 9.45 -5.26
N MET A 14 -36.41 8.16 -5.17
CA MET A 14 -35.75 7.30 -4.18
C MET A 14 -34.26 7.29 -4.53
N THR A 15 -33.45 8.02 -3.76
CA THR A 15 -32.02 7.76 -3.70
C THR A 15 -31.84 6.36 -3.13
N ALA A 16 -31.66 5.38 -4.01
CA ALA A 16 -31.10 4.11 -3.59
C ALA A 16 -29.71 4.40 -3.03
N MET A 17 -29.50 4.16 -1.74
CA MET A 17 -28.14 4.02 -1.23
C MET A 17 -27.55 2.81 -1.94
N ALA A 18 -26.64 3.07 -2.88
CA ALA A 18 -25.76 2.04 -3.38
C ALA A 18 -24.84 1.66 -2.22
N PHE A 19 -25.10 0.53 -1.59
CA PHE A 19 -24.13 -0.08 -0.69
C PHE A 19 -22.99 -0.58 -1.58
N GLY A 20 -21.90 0.19 -1.64
CA GLY A 20 -20.61 -0.37 -2.04
C GLY A 20 -20.32 -1.58 -1.16
N GLN A 21 -19.58 -2.53 -1.72
CA GLN A 21 -19.03 -3.67 -1.00
C GLN A 21 -18.58 -3.26 0.41
N THR A 22 -19.00 -4.00 1.45
CA THR A 22 -18.58 -3.68 2.83
C THR A 22 -17.07 -3.82 2.92
N CYS A 23 -16.36 -2.70 2.86
CA CYS A 23 -14.91 -2.67 2.97
C CYS A 23 -14.50 -3.16 4.36
N PRO A 24 -13.46 -4.00 4.47
CA PRO A 24 -12.91 -4.37 5.75
C PRO A 24 -12.51 -3.11 6.55
N PRO A 25 -12.76 -3.07 7.87
CA PRO A 25 -12.51 -1.88 8.68
C PRO A 25 -11.03 -1.52 8.70
N ASN A 26 -10.73 -0.23 8.53
CA ASN A 26 -9.36 0.31 8.56
C ASN A 26 -8.38 -0.30 7.55
N ILE A 27 -8.87 -0.94 6.49
CA ILE A 27 -8.00 -1.44 5.42
C ILE A 27 -7.26 -0.32 4.67
N ASP A 28 -7.75 0.91 4.78
CA ASP A 28 -7.20 2.12 4.19
C ASP A 28 -6.44 3.01 5.19
N PHE A 29 -6.28 2.56 6.45
CA PHE A 29 -5.64 3.29 7.56
C PHE A 29 -6.39 4.56 8.04
N GLU A 30 -7.67 4.74 7.67
CA GLU A 30 -8.40 5.97 7.99
C GLU A 30 -8.82 6.13 9.47
N THR A 31 -8.58 5.13 10.32
CA THR A 31 -8.64 5.32 11.78
C THR A 31 -7.44 6.10 12.33
N GLY A 32 -6.38 6.27 11.53
CA GLY A 32 -5.14 6.92 11.95
C GLY A 32 -4.24 6.04 12.82
N ASP A 33 -4.46 4.73 12.80
CA ASP A 33 -3.65 3.75 13.52
C ASP A 33 -3.56 2.42 12.73
N PHE A 34 -2.92 1.42 13.35
CA PHE A 34 -2.75 0.08 12.80
C PHE A 34 -3.86 -0.90 13.24
N SER A 35 -5.04 -0.40 13.63
CA SER A 35 -6.17 -1.27 13.98
C SER A 35 -6.46 -2.23 12.82
N SER A 36 -6.69 -3.51 13.14
CA SER A 36 -6.89 -4.61 12.17
C SER A 36 -5.67 -4.99 11.30
N TRP A 37 -4.53 -4.30 11.45
CA TRP A 37 -3.27 -4.65 10.79
C TRP A 37 -2.32 -5.35 11.76
N GLU A 38 -1.66 -6.38 11.29
CA GLU A 38 -0.57 -7.06 12.00
C GLU A 38 0.77 -6.51 11.52
N CYS A 39 1.56 -5.98 12.44
CA CYS A 39 2.90 -5.49 12.16
C CYS A 39 3.93 -6.59 12.44
N SER A 40 5.03 -6.57 11.71
CA SER A 40 6.16 -7.46 11.94
C SER A 40 7.47 -6.76 11.63
N ILE A 41 8.51 -7.18 12.34
CA ILE A 41 9.87 -6.73 12.14
C ILE A 41 10.79 -7.93 11.98
N GLY A 42 11.91 -7.71 11.32
CA GLY A 42 12.98 -8.69 11.30
C GLY A 42 14.12 -8.24 10.42
N THR A 43 14.74 -9.22 9.77
CA THR A 43 15.92 -9.01 8.93
C THR A 43 15.82 -9.78 7.61
N THR A 44 16.60 -9.33 6.64
CA THR A 44 16.83 -10.05 5.40
C THR A 44 18.24 -10.65 5.35
N THR A 45 18.36 -11.85 4.80
CA THR A 45 19.63 -12.53 4.54
C THR A 45 19.64 -13.09 3.13
N ALA A 46 20.83 -13.32 2.56
CA ALA A 46 20.97 -14.07 1.32
C ALA A 46 21.56 -15.45 1.62
N ALA A 47 20.92 -16.50 1.14
CA ALA A 47 21.39 -17.88 1.26
C ALA A 47 21.14 -18.62 -0.07
N ASN A 48 22.17 -19.30 -0.58
CA ASN A 48 22.10 -20.04 -1.86
C ASN A 48 21.58 -19.19 -3.04
N GLY A 49 22.00 -17.93 -3.11
CA GLY A 49 21.56 -16.99 -4.16
C GLY A 49 20.09 -16.58 -4.07
N LYS A 50 19.42 -16.81 -2.93
CA LYS A 50 18.04 -16.41 -2.68
C LYS A 50 17.97 -15.46 -1.50
N ASN A 51 17.12 -14.45 -1.63
CA ASN A 51 16.75 -13.60 -0.51
C ASN A 51 15.83 -14.36 0.45
N GLN A 52 16.07 -14.19 1.74
CA GLN A 52 15.24 -14.72 2.81
C GLN A 52 14.85 -13.56 3.71
N ILE A 53 13.54 -13.28 3.78
CA ILE A 53 12.98 -12.28 4.70
C ILE A 53 12.46 -13.04 5.92
N ASN A 54 13.07 -12.79 7.08
CA ASN A 54 12.70 -13.44 8.33
C ASN A 54 11.97 -12.43 9.20
N LEU A 55 10.63 -12.48 9.21
CA LEU A 55 9.77 -11.57 9.97
C LEU A 55 9.28 -12.24 11.25
N THR A 56 9.19 -11.47 12.33
CA THR A 56 8.57 -11.85 13.59
C THR A 56 7.48 -10.84 13.94
N PRO A 57 6.28 -11.27 14.39
CA PRO A 57 5.22 -10.36 14.82
C PRO A 57 5.71 -9.36 15.88
N SER A 58 5.26 -8.12 15.77
CA SER A 58 5.61 -7.06 16.72
C SER A 58 4.50 -6.01 16.82
N PRO A 59 4.43 -5.24 17.91
CA PRO A 59 3.68 -4.00 17.91
C PRO A 59 4.20 -3.03 16.81
N PRO A 60 3.40 -2.03 16.39
CA PRO A 60 3.89 -0.94 15.58
C PRO A 60 5.16 -0.34 16.19
N THR A 61 6.25 -0.42 15.44
CA THR A 61 7.57 -0.03 15.94
C THR A 61 7.94 1.33 15.37
N LYS A 62 8.17 2.30 16.27
CA LYS A 62 8.59 3.65 15.90
C LYS A 62 9.76 3.64 14.92
N SER A 63 9.74 4.55 13.95
CA SER A 63 10.59 4.65 12.77
C SER A 63 10.45 3.54 11.73
N ARG A 64 9.80 2.43 12.03
CA ARG A 64 9.65 1.28 11.12
C ARG A 64 8.23 1.12 10.58
N HIS A 65 7.25 1.50 11.39
CA HIS A 65 5.83 1.53 11.06
C HIS A 65 5.30 2.90 11.50
N GLU A 66 5.06 3.78 10.53
CA GLU A 66 4.63 5.16 10.83
C GLU A 66 3.34 5.48 10.08
N ILE A 67 2.36 6.04 10.80
CA ILE A 67 1.18 6.63 10.20
C ILE A 67 1.51 8.07 9.82
N LEU A 68 1.32 8.37 8.54
CA LEU A 68 1.55 9.68 7.95
C LEU A 68 0.23 10.43 7.82
N THR A 69 0.27 11.73 8.07
CA THR A 69 -0.84 12.67 7.92
C THR A 69 -0.35 13.94 7.22
N THR A 70 -1.24 14.88 6.98
CA THR A 70 -0.87 16.23 6.51
C THR A 70 0.01 17.00 7.50
N ALA A 71 -0.01 16.65 8.79
CA ALA A 71 0.83 17.24 9.82
C ALA A 71 2.22 16.57 9.94
N SER A 72 2.42 15.41 9.29
CA SER A 72 3.69 14.69 9.35
C SER A 72 4.79 15.42 8.57
N MET A 73 5.92 15.67 9.23
CA MET A 73 7.07 16.36 8.65
C MET A 73 8.25 15.38 8.41
N PRO A 74 9.10 15.63 7.40
CA PRO A 74 8.85 16.53 6.26
C PRO A 74 7.65 16.06 5.42
N THR A 75 7.02 16.97 4.68
CA THR A 75 5.86 16.65 3.82
C THR A 75 6.25 15.94 2.52
N LEU A 76 7.47 16.15 2.05
CA LEU A 76 8.03 15.50 0.86
C LEU A 76 9.03 14.41 1.25
N ASP A 77 9.08 13.37 0.43
CA ASP A 77 10.10 12.34 0.55
C ASP A 77 11.49 12.94 0.32
N LYS A 78 12.45 12.51 1.14
CA LYS A 78 13.83 13.03 1.15
C LYS A 78 14.53 12.80 -0.18
N TYR A 79 14.27 11.67 -0.83
CA TYR A 79 14.98 11.21 -2.01
C TYR A 79 14.20 11.56 -3.28
N GLY A 80 12.96 11.08 -3.40
CA GLY A 80 12.14 11.24 -4.59
C GLY A 80 11.39 12.58 -4.71
N ARG A 81 11.38 13.39 -3.65
CA ARG A 81 10.74 14.73 -3.62
C ARG A 81 9.25 14.74 -3.97
N PHE A 82 8.57 13.60 -3.86
CA PHE A 82 7.12 13.47 -3.99
C PHE A 82 6.45 13.56 -2.60
N PRO A 83 5.15 13.87 -2.52
CA PRO A 83 4.43 13.90 -1.23
C PRO A 83 4.53 12.58 -0.47
N ARG A 84 4.83 12.62 0.84
CA ARG A 84 4.86 11.41 1.69
C ARG A 84 3.46 10.88 2.01
N LEU A 85 2.47 11.77 2.12
CA LEU A 85 1.06 11.39 2.15
C LEU A 85 0.59 11.17 0.70
N CYS A 86 -0.17 10.11 0.45
CA CYS A 86 -0.73 9.85 -0.88
C CYS A 86 -1.59 11.05 -1.35
N PRO A 87 -1.31 11.64 -2.53
CA PRO A 87 -2.07 12.79 -3.02
C PRO A 87 -3.41 12.42 -3.68
N TYR A 88 -3.72 11.12 -3.79
CA TYR A 88 -4.88 10.61 -4.53
C TYR A 88 -6.08 10.22 -3.66
N GLY A 89 -6.02 10.44 -2.35
CA GLY A 89 -7.11 10.18 -1.42
C GLY A 89 -6.62 9.84 -0.01
N GLY A 90 -7.58 9.69 0.91
CA GLY A 90 -7.32 9.41 2.32
C GLY A 90 -6.78 10.60 3.12
N LYS A 91 -6.86 10.51 4.44
CA LYS A 91 -6.19 11.41 5.39
C LYS A 91 -4.89 10.81 5.89
N TYR A 92 -4.71 9.50 5.70
CA TYR A 92 -3.60 8.74 6.24
C TYR A 92 -2.86 7.96 5.15
N SER A 93 -1.59 7.70 5.38
CA SER A 93 -0.79 6.74 4.61
C SER A 93 0.16 6.04 5.56
N VAL A 94 0.59 4.83 5.24
CA VAL A 94 1.58 4.12 6.05
C VAL A 94 2.96 4.26 5.42
N GLN A 95 3.96 4.58 6.23
CA GLN A 95 5.36 4.36 5.90
C GLN A 95 5.79 3.03 6.53
N LEU A 96 6.25 2.12 5.67
CA LEU A 96 6.82 0.84 6.03
C LEU A 96 8.32 0.89 5.75
N GLY A 97 9.12 0.78 6.81
CA GLY A 97 10.58 0.87 6.74
C GLY A 97 11.17 2.24 7.05
N ASN A 98 12.49 2.31 6.96
CA ASN A 98 13.32 3.46 7.34
C ASN A 98 14.55 3.59 6.43
N ASP A 99 15.36 4.64 6.66
CA ASP A 99 16.62 4.89 5.95
C ASP A 99 17.85 4.45 6.75
N VAL A 100 17.74 3.44 7.62
CA VAL A 100 18.87 2.87 8.35
C VAL A 100 19.43 1.62 7.68
N THR A 101 20.73 1.40 7.86
CA THR A 101 21.42 0.18 7.42
C THR A 101 21.22 -0.97 8.41
N GLY A 102 21.57 -2.19 8.01
CA GLY A 102 21.58 -3.37 8.90
C GLY A 102 20.60 -4.47 8.49
N ALA A 103 20.25 -4.53 7.20
CA ALA A 103 19.38 -5.56 6.62
C ALA A 103 18.03 -5.68 7.34
N GLN A 104 17.49 -4.56 7.82
CA GLN A 104 16.18 -4.50 8.46
C GLN A 104 15.08 -4.84 7.45
N ALA A 105 14.05 -5.55 7.91
CA ALA A 105 12.85 -5.86 7.14
C ALA A 105 11.59 -5.62 7.98
N GLU A 106 10.56 -5.04 7.37
CA GLU A 106 9.28 -4.74 7.97
C GLU A 106 8.16 -5.40 7.17
N GLY A 107 7.10 -5.81 7.85
CA GLY A 107 5.93 -6.39 7.21
C GLY A 107 4.64 -5.89 7.83
N LEU A 108 3.63 -5.71 6.98
CA LEU A 108 2.26 -5.43 7.35
C LEU A 108 1.36 -6.46 6.69
N SER A 109 0.50 -7.11 7.47
CA SER A 109 -0.50 -8.06 6.98
C SER A 109 -1.90 -7.68 7.46
N TYR A 110 -2.88 -7.95 6.60
CA TYR A 110 -4.30 -7.78 6.89
C TYR A 110 -5.04 -9.00 6.36
N THR A 111 -5.89 -9.61 7.17
CA THR A 111 -6.75 -10.74 6.76
C THR A 111 -8.20 -10.30 6.74
N PHE A 112 -8.92 -10.55 5.64
CA PHE A 112 -10.36 -10.34 5.52
C PHE A 112 -11.04 -11.51 4.83
N ILE A 113 -12.36 -11.57 4.99
CA ILE A 113 -13.22 -12.51 4.29
C ILE A 113 -13.82 -11.77 3.09
N VAL A 114 -13.58 -12.31 1.89
CA VAL A 114 -14.30 -11.87 0.68
C VAL A 114 -15.77 -12.29 0.82
N PRO A 115 -16.75 -11.36 0.74
CA PRO A 115 -18.16 -11.72 0.86
C PRO A 115 -18.59 -12.71 -0.23
N THR A 116 -19.32 -13.76 0.14
CA THR A 116 -19.81 -14.77 -0.82
C THR A 116 -20.90 -14.26 -1.76
N THR A 117 -21.36 -13.03 -1.56
CA THR A 117 -22.42 -12.39 -2.35
C THR A 117 -21.87 -11.56 -3.51
N VAL A 118 -20.55 -11.56 -3.73
CA VAL A 118 -19.92 -10.85 -4.85
C VAL A 118 -19.21 -11.83 -5.78
N ASP A 119 -19.37 -11.63 -7.08
CA ASP A 119 -18.67 -12.43 -8.10
C ASP A 119 -17.21 -11.98 -8.28
N THR A 120 -16.89 -10.77 -7.84
CA THR A 120 -15.56 -10.17 -7.97
C THR A 120 -15.31 -9.21 -6.80
N PHE A 121 -14.13 -9.33 -6.19
CA PHE A 121 -13.66 -8.41 -5.15
C PHE A 121 -12.40 -7.74 -5.66
N THR A 122 -12.46 -6.42 -5.91
CA THR A 122 -11.28 -5.67 -6.35
C THR A 122 -10.69 -4.87 -5.20
N PHE A 123 -9.42 -5.11 -4.88
CA PHE A 123 -8.68 -4.31 -3.92
C PHE A 123 -7.73 -3.38 -4.66
N THR A 124 -7.96 -2.07 -4.57
CA THR A 124 -7.07 -1.07 -5.19
C THR A 124 -6.30 -0.33 -4.11
N TYR A 125 -4.97 -0.29 -4.24
CA TYR A 125 -4.10 0.47 -3.35
C TYR A 125 -3.15 1.36 -4.13
N TYR A 126 -2.75 2.46 -3.50
CA TYR A 126 -1.70 3.34 -4.01
C TYR A 126 -0.43 3.07 -3.22
N TYR A 127 0.72 3.04 -3.90
CA TYR A 127 2.00 2.86 -3.25
C TYR A 127 3.09 3.71 -3.91
N ALA A 128 4.08 4.08 -3.12
CA ALA A 128 5.34 4.66 -3.55
C ALA A 128 6.48 3.85 -2.92
N VAL A 129 7.63 3.76 -3.59
CA VAL A 129 8.77 2.95 -3.13
C VAL A 129 10.02 3.80 -3.18
N VAL A 130 10.86 3.69 -2.15
CA VAL A 130 12.20 4.30 -2.11
C VAL A 130 13.15 3.29 -1.51
N PHE A 131 14.24 2.99 -2.21
CA PHE A 131 15.29 2.10 -1.72
C PHE A 131 16.65 2.47 -2.31
N GLU A 132 17.71 2.05 -1.62
CA GLU A 132 19.08 2.19 -2.11
C GLU A 132 19.43 1.04 -3.06
N ASP A 133 20.16 1.33 -4.14
CA ASP A 133 20.91 0.36 -4.94
C ASP A 133 22.40 0.50 -4.57
N PRO A 134 22.86 -0.20 -3.52
CA PRO A 134 24.26 -0.18 -3.08
C PRO A 134 25.21 -1.01 -3.98
N GLY A 135 24.70 -1.63 -5.05
CA GLY A 135 25.51 -2.50 -5.92
C GLY A 135 25.80 -3.88 -5.32
N HIS A 136 24.91 -4.40 -4.46
CA HIS A 136 24.98 -5.78 -3.97
C HIS A 136 24.56 -6.81 -5.01
N ASP A 137 24.84 -8.09 -4.75
CA ASP A 137 24.28 -9.20 -5.54
C ASP A 137 22.75 -9.15 -5.51
N HIS A 138 22.10 -9.61 -6.57
CA HIS A 138 20.64 -9.50 -6.72
C HIS A 138 19.83 -10.06 -5.53
N SER A 139 20.32 -11.10 -4.85
CA SER A 139 19.68 -11.67 -3.66
C SER A 139 19.86 -10.84 -2.39
N GLU A 140 20.84 -9.96 -2.36
CA GLU A 140 21.19 -9.09 -1.23
C GLU A 140 20.63 -7.67 -1.40
N GLN A 141 20.23 -7.31 -2.61
CA GLN A 141 19.67 -6.00 -2.90
C GLN A 141 18.39 -5.74 -2.09
N PRO A 142 18.21 -4.50 -1.58
CA PRO A 142 16.96 -4.06 -0.98
C PRO A 142 15.77 -4.31 -1.89
N ARG A 143 14.61 -4.60 -1.30
CA ARG A 143 13.42 -4.95 -2.07
C ARG A 143 12.13 -4.48 -1.41
N PHE A 144 11.12 -4.30 -2.25
CA PHE A 144 9.73 -4.15 -1.85
C PHE A 144 8.95 -5.33 -2.41
N TYR A 145 8.27 -6.06 -1.52
CA TYR A 145 7.47 -7.20 -1.87
C TYR A 145 6.03 -7.03 -1.38
N PHE A 146 5.08 -7.31 -2.24
CA PHE A 146 3.65 -7.38 -1.92
C PHE A 146 3.09 -8.69 -2.45
N THR A 147 2.18 -9.32 -1.72
CA THR A 147 1.46 -10.52 -2.17
C THR A 147 0.11 -10.66 -1.48
N ALA A 148 -0.80 -11.42 -2.08
CA ALA A 148 -2.04 -11.87 -1.47
C ALA A 148 -2.20 -13.38 -1.68
N TYR A 149 -2.74 -14.09 -0.69
CA TYR A 149 -2.93 -15.53 -0.74
C TYR A 149 -4.18 -15.93 0.06
N ASP A 150 -4.77 -17.07 -0.28
CA ASP A 150 -5.84 -17.68 0.49
C ASP A 150 -5.25 -18.28 1.78
N VAL A 151 -5.70 -17.80 2.94
CA VAL A 151 -5.14 -18.18 4.24
C VAL A 151 -5.45 -19.63 4.65
N LEU A 152 -6.43 -20.30 4.01
CA LEU A 152 -6.81 -21.68 4.31
C LEU A 152 -5.98 -22.69 3.51
N THR A 153 -5.71 -22.38 2.25
CA THR A 153 -5.03 -23.26 1.28
C THR A 153 -3.56 -22.89 1.09
N GLY A 154 -3.18 -21.64 1.37
CA GLY A 154 -1.86 -21.09 1.09
C GLY A 154 -1.63 -20.75 -0.38
N GLU A 155 -2.64 -20.86 -1.24
CA GLU A 155 -2.52 -20.55 -2.66
C GLU A 155 -2.40 -19.03 -2.88
N VAL A 156 -1.38 -18.62 -3.63
CA VAL A 156 -1.17 -17.21 -4.00
C VAL A 156 -2.25 -16.77 -4.99
N ILE A 157 -2.89 -15.64 -4.72
CA ILE A 157 -3.86 -15.03 -5.62
C ILE A 157 -3.10 -14.47 -6.82
N ASN A 158 -3.40 -15.01 -8.01
CA ASN A 158 -2.64 -14.73 -9.22
C ASN A 158 -2.71 -13.23 -9.59
N CYS A 159 -1.63 -12.66 -10.14
CA CYS A 159 -1.48 -11.21 -10.40
C CYS A 159 -1.40 -10.29 -9.17
N ALA A 160 -1.41 -10.83 -7.95
CA ALA A 160 -1.32 -10.04 -6.72
C ALA A 160 0.07 -9.86 -6.14
N SER A 161 1.13 -10.27 -6.87
CA SER A 161 2.49 -10.19 -6.35
C SER A 161 3.34 -9.19 -7.11
N TYR A 162 3.97 -8.27 -6.36
CA TYR A 162 4.98 -7.34 -6.88
C TYR A 162 6.27 -7.58 -6.11
N ASP A 163 7.37 -7.84 -6.82
CA ASP A 163 8.72 -7.91 -6.25
C ASP A 163 9.61 -6.90 -6.99
N TYR A 164 9.85 -5.75 -6.35
CA TYR A 164 10.80 -4.77 -6.85
C TYR A 164 12.11 -4.94 -6.10
N VAL A 165 13.17 -5.28 -6.83
CA VAL A 165 14.53 -5.41 -6.29
C VAL A 165 15.36 -4.23 -6.78
N ALA A 166 16.02 -3.53 -5.84
CA ALA A 166 16.80 -2.31 -6.08
C ALA A 166 17.99 -2.56 -7.01
N THR A 167 17.71 -2.54 -8.30
CA THR A 167 18.69 -2.68 -9.38
C THR A 167 18.59 -1.46 -10.28
N GLY A 168 19.67 -1.07 -10.94
CA GLY A 168 19.72 0.16 -11.73
C GLY A 168 18.73 0.29 -12.91
N SER A 169 17.86 -0.69 -13.19
CA SER A 169 16.91 -0.66 -14.31
C SER A 169 15.57 -1.34 -13.99
N ILE A 170 14.80 -0.76 -13.06
CA ILE A 170 13.44 -1.23 -12.72
C ILE A 170 12.40 -0.38 -13.46
N PRO A 171 11.47 -0.99 -14.22
CA PRO A 171 10.40 -0.24 -14.89
C PRO A 171 9.58 0.61 -13.90
N GLY A 172 9.41 1.89 -14.24
CA GLY A 172 8.63 2.83 -13.43
C GLY A 172 9.35 3.40 -12.21
N PHE A 173 10.65 3.13 -12.06
CA PHE A 173 11.52 3.77 -11.06
C PHE A 173 12.42 4.82 -11.71
N GLU A 174 12.69 5.89 -10.96
CA GLU A 174 13.58 7.00 -11.31
C GLU A 174 14.78 7.02 -10.35
N LYS A 175 15.93 7.54 -10.81
CA LYS A 175 17.06 7.82 -9.91
C LYS A 175 16.78 9.07 -9.10
N SER A 176 17.06 9.04 -7.81
CA SER A 176 16.85 10.16 -6.92
C SER A 176 17.69 11.37 -7.33
N PRO A 177 17.09 12.58 -7.40
CA PRO A 177 17.83 13.81 -7.68
C PRO A 177 18.78 14.23 -6.56
N THR A 178 18.65 13.64 -5.37
CA THR A 178 19.45 14.00 -4.19
C THR A 178 20.48 12.95 -3.82
N ASN A 179 20.34 11.72 -4.32
CA ASN A 179 21.31 10.65 -4.16
C ASN A 179 21.21 9.68 -5.37
N PRO A 180 22.23 9.63 -6.26
CA PRO A 180 22.19 8.78 -7.45
C PRO A 180 22.19 7.28 -7.16
N GLY A 181 22.54 6.86 -5.94
CA GLY A 181 22.44 5.48 -5.46
C GLY A 181 21.06 5.11 -4.91
N VAL A 182 20.10 6.03 -4.92
CA VAL A 182 18.72 5.75 -4.49
C VAL A 182 17.79 5.73 -5.69
N LEU A 183 16.95 4.71 -5.74
CA LEU A 183 15.89 4.55 -6.72
C LEU A 183 14.55 4.81 -6.04
N PHE A 184 13.65 5.46 -6.76
CA PHE A 184 12.31 5.72 -6.23
C PHE A 184 11.23 5.58 -7.29
N LYS A 185 10.03 5.23 -6.84
CA LYS A 185 8.80 5.22 -7.61
C LYS A 185 7.78 6.11 -6.90
N LYS A 186 7.25 7.08 -7.63
CA LYS A 186 6.17 7.97 -7.14
C LYS A 186 4.87 7.17 -6.97
N TRP A 187 3.94 7.72 -6.19
CA TRP A 187 2.61 7.14 -5.98
C TRP A 187 1.96 6.64 -7.28
N SER A 188 1.66 5.34 -7.30
CA SER A 188 1.00 4.68 -8.43
C SER A 188 -0.12 3.79 -7.90
N PRO A 189 -1.31 3.76 -8.55
CA PRO A 189 -2.35 2.80 -8.22
C PRO A 189 -1.97 1.41 -8.72
N THR A 190 -2.49 0.40 -8.04
CA THR A 190 -2.55 -0.97 -8.52
C THR A 190 -3.77 -1.67 -7.94
N SER A 191 -4.25 -2.70 -8.62
CA SER A 191 -5.46 -3.41 -8.27
C SER A 191 -5.24 -4.93 -8.28
N LEU A 192 -5.85 -5.58 -7.32
CA LEU A 192 -6.03 -7.03 -7.22
C LEU A 192 -7.47 -7.35 -7.56
N GLN A 193 -7.71 -8.44 -8.27
CA GLN A 193 -9.05 -8.90 -8.63
C GLN A 193 -9.15 -10.41 -8.43
#